data_AF-D4EA17-F1
#
_entry.id   AF-D4EA17-F1
#
_cell.length_a   1.000
_cell.length_b   1.000
_cell.length_c   1.000
_cell.angle_alpha   90.00
_cell.angle_beta   90.00
_cell.angle_gamma   90.00
#
_symmetry.space_group_name_H-M   'P 1'
#
loop_
_entity.id
_entity.type
_entity.pdbx_description
1 polymer ?
#
loop_
_entity_poly.entity_id
_entity_poly.type
_entity_poly.pdbx_seq_one_letter_code
_entity_poly.pdbx_strand_id
1 'polypeptide(L)'
;MHEHGVYSYNGLSIESAEIIPGTPMGNYHNKQMYPEGLNVIEIANGNCGVIGIRFHLGQLKSNNPLLIHGGALSGCTIAFAIKDDCFYAFHCGQSGNNKYLWETSREGVDSIINAHHKLIGTHSKEKVKPGLQVLVER
;
A
#
# COMPACT_ATOMS: atom_id res chain seq x y z
N MET A 1 6.95 16.49 0.35
CA MET A 1 5.87 17.13 -0.44
C MET A 1 4.70 16.17 -0.40
N HIS A 2 3.54 16.62 0.10
CA HIS A 2 2.48 15.78 0.63
C HIS A 2 1.27 15.81 -0.28
N GLU A 3 1.01 14.73 -1.02
CA GLU A 3 -0.19 14.67 -1.85
C GLU A 3 -0.79 13.26 -1.80
N HIS A 4 -2.06 13.21 -1.39
CA HIS A 4 -2.99 12.08 -1.60
C HIS A 4 -2.68 10.74 -0.91
N GLY A 5 -1.92 10.73 0.19
CA GLY A 5 -1.64 9.51 0.98
C GLY A 5 -0.59 8.58 0.36
N VAL A 6 0.25 9.12 -0.52
CA VAL A 6 1.50 8.52 -0.97
C VAL A 6 2.63 9.43 -0.52
N TYR A 7 3.63 8.86 0.16
CA TYR A 7 4.79 9.60 0.67
C TYR A 7 6.05 9.09 -0.03
N SER A 8 6.93 10.02 -0.42
CA SER A 8 8.23 9.69 -1.01
C SER A 8 9.34 10.37 -0.23
N TYR A 9 10.35 9.58 0.13
CA TYR A 9 11.52 10.03 0.89
C TYR A 9 12.72 9.11 0.61
N ASN A 10 13.87 9.43 1.19
CA ASN A 10 15.10 8.65 1.02
C ASN A 10 15.40 7.79 2.26
N GLY A 11 16.38 6.90 2.16
CA GLY A 11 16.73 5.98 3.24
C GLY A 11 17.07 6.65 4.57
N LEU A 12 17.63 7.86 4.57
CA LEU A 12 17.99 8.58 5.79
C LEU A 12 16.76 9.00 6.61
N SER A 13 15.57 9.02 6.01
CA SER A 13 14.31 9.37 6.66
C SER A 13 13.45 8.15 7.02
N ILE A 14 13.98 6.93 6.92
CA ILE A 14 13.26 5.73 7.36
C ILE A 14 13.25 5.68 8.89
N GLU A 15 12.05 5.66 9.46
CA GLU A 15 11.80 5.48 10.89
C GLU A 15 10.70 4.42 11.07
N SER A 16 10.71 3.70 12.19
CA SER A 16 9.57 2.85 12.57
C SER A 16 8.50 3.68 13.25
N ALA A 17 7.26 3.52 12.81
CA ALA A 17 6.09 4.15 13.41
C ALA A 17 5.87 3.74 14.89
N GLU A 18 6.37 2.57 15.30
CA GLU A 18 6.19 2.06 16.66
C GLU A 18 7.51 1.59 17.27
N ILE A 19 7.81 2.11 18.47
CA ILE A 19 8.75 1.53 19.43
C ILE A 19 7.90 0.74 20.42
N ILE A 20 7.55 -0.51 20.09
CA ILE A 20 6.93 -1.41 21.08
C ILE A 20 8.05 -2.17 21.80
N PRO A 21 8.20 -2.02 23.12
CA PRO A 21 9.11 -2.86 23.90
C PRO A 21 8.78 -4.34 23.68
N GLY A 22 9.75 -5.12 23.20
CA GLY A 22 9.57 -6.57 22.95
C GLY A 22 9.25 -6.98 21.51
N THR A 23 9.02 -6.07 20.56
CA THR A 23 8.86 -6.41 19.13
C THR A 23 10.14 -6.09 18.34
N PRO A 24 10.99 -7.07 18.02
CA PRO A 24 12.29 -6.81 17.41
C PRO A 24 12.22 -6.24 15.98
N MET A 25 11.19 -6.53 15.18
CA MET A 25 11.13 -6.06 13.79
C MET A 25 10.83 -4.55 13.65
N GLY A 26 9.84 -4.01 14.37
CA GLY A 26 9.61 -2.55 14.37
C GLY A 26 10.83 -1.79 14.90
N ASN A 27 11.47 -2.32 15.95
CA ASN A 27 12.66 -1.70 16.53
C ASN A 27 13.93 -1.85 15.67
N TYR A 28 13.94 -2.73 14.67
CA TYR A 28 15.11 -2.93 13.79
C TYR A 28 15.36 -1.69 12.94
N HIS A 29 14.31 -1.11 12.34
CA HIS A 29 14.42 0.06 11.48
C HIS A 29 14.97 1.29 12.21
N ASN A 30 14.68 1.42 13.51
CA ASN A 30 15.22 2.51 14.35
C ASN A 30 16.70 2.33 14.73
N LYS A 31 17.27 1.14 14.51
CA LYS A 31 18.67 0.81 14.85
C LYS A 31 19.56 0.68 13.63
N GLN A 32 18.99 0.77 12.43
CA GLN A 32 19.73 0.68 11.18
C GLN A 32 19.74 2.01 10.47
N MET A 33 20.88 2.36 9.88
CA MET A 33 20.95 3.46 8.93
C MET A 33 20.83 2.90 7.52
N TYR A 34 19.87 3.43 6.76
CA TYR A 34 19.73 3.14 5.34
C TYR A 34 20.54 4.15 4.52
N PRO A 35 21.05 3.74 3.35
CA PRO A 35 21.80 4.66 2.50
C PRO A 35 20.88 5.74 1.92
N GLU A 36 21.41 6.95 1.73
CA GLU A 36 20.72 8.06 1.07
C GLU A 36 20.20 7.68 -0.33
N GLY A 37 20.93 6.81 -1.05
CA GLY A 37 20.53 6.33 -2.37
C GLY A 37 19.34 5.37 -2.40
N LEU A 38 18.78 4.98 -1.25
CA LEU A 38 17.54 4.22 -1.20
C LEU A 38 16.34 5.15 -1.36
N ASN A 39 15.53 4.93 -2.40
CA ASN A 39 14.26 5.63 -2.56
C ASN A 39 13.18 4.85 -1.85
N VAL A 40 12.28 5.56 -1.18
CA VAL A 40 11.18 4.97 -0.43
C VAL A 40 9.88 5.56 -0.90
N ILE A 41 8.88 4.68 -1.09
CA ILE A 41 7.48 5.06 -1.25
C ILE A 41 6.69 4.39 -0.12
N GLU A 42 6.09 5.21 0.73
CA GLU A 42 5.09 4.75 1.68
C GLU A 42 3.69 5.01 1.12
N ILE A 43 2.81 4.03 1.22
CA ILE A 43 1.43 4.12 0.76
C ILE A 43 0.55 4.01 2.00
N ALA A 44 -0.23 5.04 2.33
CA ALA A 44 -1.24 4.95 3.38
C ALA A 44 -2.48 4.19 2.90
N ASN A 45 -3.33 3.75 3.83
CA ASN A 45 -4.67 3.33 3.45
C ASN A 45 -5.57 4.52 3.12
N GLY A 46 -6.62 4.28 2.34
CA GLY A 46 -7.67 5.29 2.14
C GLY A 46 -8.49 5.53 3.42
N ASN A 47 -9.27 6.62 3.44
CA ASN A 47 -10.27 6.84 4.49
C ASN A 47 -11.58 6.13 4.11
N CYS A 48 -11.77 4.90 4.58
CA CYS A 48 -12.84 4.00 4.12
C CYS A 48 -12.72 3.70 2.62
N GLY A 49 -11.52 3.27 2.22
CA GLY A 49 -11.21 3.07 0.81
C GLY A 49 -9.76 2.65 0.59
N VAL A 50 -9.28 2.86 -0.63
CA VAL A 50 -7.97 2.40 -1.09
C VAL A 50 -7.15 3.53 -1.70
N ILE A 51 -5.84 3.46 -1.49
CA ILE A 51 -4.84 4.16 -2.30
C ILE A 51 -4.16 3.13 -3.17
N GLY A 52 -4.06 3.40 -4.47
CA GLY A 52 -3.46 2.51 -5.46
C GLY A 52 -2.43 3.24 -6.29
N ILE A 53 -1.26 2.64 -6.48
CA ILE A 53 -0.24 3.13 -7.42
C ILE A 53 0.04 2.09 -8.50
N ARG A 54 0.43 2.57 -9.67
CA ARG A 54 0.89 1.76 -10.80
C ARG A 54 2.10 2.44 -11.42
N PHE A 55 3.14 1.66 -11.72
CA PHE A 55 4.24 2.13 -12.55
C PHE A 55 4.81 1.00 -13.41
N HIS A 56 5.47 1.36 -14.50
CA HIS A 56 6.10 0.39 -15.40
C HIS A 56 7.45 -0.06 -14.82
N LEU A 57 7.71 -1.36 -14.76
CA LEU A 57 8.94 -1.92 -14.17
C LEU A 57 10.22 -1.44 -14.87
N GLY A 58 10.14 -1.12 -16.16
CA GLY A 58 11.24 -0.48 -16.90
C GLY A 58 11.66 0.92 -16.39
N GLN A 59 10.89 1.52 -15.47
CA GLN A 59 11.29 2.76 -14.78
C GLN A 59 12.25 2.49 -13.61
N LEU A 60 12.37 1.23 -13.16
CA LEU A 60 13.33 0.85 -12.13
C LEU A 60 14.74 0.87 -12.70
N LYS A 61 15.67 1.50 -11.97
CA LYS A 61 17.09 1.54 -12.33
C LYS A 61 17.88 0.70 -11.34
N SER A 62 18.77 -0.14 -11.85
CA SER A 62 19.59 -1.06 -11.05
C SER A 62 20.43 -0.35 -9.96
N ASN A 63 20.88 0.87 -10.21
CA ASN A 63 21.65 1.67 -9.25
C ASN A 63 20.79 2.63 -8.41
N ASN A 64 19.46 2.52 -8.47
CA ASN A 64 18.52 3.37 -7.77
C ASN A 64 17.43 2.52 -7.10
N PRO A 65 17.77 1.81 -6.00
CA PRO A 65 16.83 0.89 -5.36
C PRO A 65 15.59 1.62 -4.85
N LEU A 66 14.46 0.92 -4.89
CA LEU A 66 13.16 1.40 -4.44
C LEU A 66 12.57 0.43 -3.40
N LEU A 67 12.26 0.95 -2.23
CA LEU A 67 11.48 0.29 -1.18
C LEU A 67 10.05 0.81 -1.21
N ILE A 68 9.07 -0.10 -1.15
CA ILE A 68 7.64 0.27 -1.06
C ILE A 68 7.05 -0.42 0.18
N HIS A 69 6.37 0.33 1.05
CA HIS A 69 5.72 -0.23 2.23
C HIS A 69 4.39 0.48 2.58
N GLY A 70 3.57 -0.19 3.39
CA GLY A 70 2.30 0.34 3.91
C GLY A 70 2.37 0.92 5.32
N GLY A 71 3.56 0.99 5.92
CA GLY A 71 3.72 1.37 7.32
C GLY A 71 3.20 0.29 8.29
N ALA A 72 2.78 0.70 9.49
CA ALA A 72 2.24 -0.21 10.51
C ALA A 72 0.80 -0.64 10.15
N LEU A 73 0.58 -1.95 10.00
CA LEU A 73 -0.71 -2.50 9.59
C LEU A 73 -1.54 -2.91 10.82
N SER A 74 -2.70 -2.26 11.01
CA SER A 74 -3.58 -2.46 12.18
C SER A 74 -5.01 -2.82 11.77
N GLY A 75 -5.16 -3.70 10.78
CA GLY A 75 -6.46 -4.15 10.24
C GLY A 75 -6.79 -3.62 8.84
N CYS A 76 -5.88 -2.86 8.23
CA CYS A 76 -5.86 -2.58 6.80
C CYS A 76 -5.39 -3.81 5.99
N THR A 77 -5.56 -3.75 4.67
CA THR A 77 -5.11 -4.76 3.71
C THR A 77 -4.21 -4.10 2.68
N ILE A 78 -3.02 -4.67 2.47
CA ILE A 78 -2.12 -4.29 1.38
C ILE A 78 -2.02 -5.42 0.36
N ALA A 79 -2.05 -5.09 -0.92
CA ALA A 79 -1.89 -6.03 -2.02
C ALA A 79 -0.86 -5.51 -3.01
N PHE A 80 0.09 -6.37 -3.38
CA PHE A 80 1.10 -6.12 -4.41
C PHE A 80 0.89 -7.08 -5.57
N ALA A 81 0.99 -6.57 -6.80
CA ALA A 81 0.82 -7.38 -7.99
C ALA A 81 1.73 -6.91 -9.13
N ILE A 82 2.04 -7.81 -10.05
CA ILE A 82 2.73 -7.50 -11.30
C ILE A 82 1.89 -8.06 -12.45
N LYS A 83 1.65 -7.24 -13.47
CA LYS A 83 0.97 -7.65 -14.70
C LYS A 83 1.42 -6.75 -15.84
N ASP A 84 1.67 -7.34 -17.01
CA ASP A 84 2.04 -6.62 -18.25
C ASP A 84 3.16 -5.58 -18.02
N ASP A 85 4.27 -6.02 -17.41
CA ASP A 85 5.43 -5.21 -17.02
C ASP A 85 5.12 -4.01 -16.12
N CYS A 86 3.94 -3.98 -15.50
CA CYS A 86 3.55 -2.97 -14.52
C CYS A 86 3.52 -3.56 -13.12
N PHE A 87 4.06 -2.82 -12.17
CA PHE A 87 3.89 -3.06 -10.74
C PHE A 87 2.66 -2.30 -10.24
N TYR A 88 1.94 -2.92 -9.31
CA TYR A 88 0.78 -2.37 -8.62
C TYR A 88 0.94 -2.55 -7.13
N ALA A 89 0.57 -1.52 -6.37
CA ALA A 89 0.40 -1.61 -4.93
C ALA A 89 -0.91 -0.94 -4.53
N PHE A 90 -1.67 -1.62 -3.69
CA PHE A 90 -2.94 -1.15 -3.16
C PHE A 90 -2.91 -1.23 -1.65
N HIS A 91 -3.22 -0.14 -0.96
CA HIS A 91 -3.38 -0.14 0.49
C HIS A 91 -4.79 0.35 0.84
N CYS A 92 -5.57 -0.56 1.40
CA CYS A 92 -6.99 -0.38 1.68
C CYS A 92 -7.28 -0.47 3.17
N GLY A 93 -8.19 0.38 3.67
CA GLY A 93 -8.57 0.38 5.06
C GLY A 93 -9.43 1.56 5.45
N GLN A 94 -9.52 1.76 6.76
CA GLN A 94 -10.24 2.86 7.39
C GLN A 94 -9.48 3.35 8.62
N SER A 95 -9.83 4.54 9.11
CA SER A 95 -9.34 5.00 10.41
C SER A 95 -9.88 4.12 11.54
N GLY A 96 -9.06 3.85 12.56
CA GLY A 96 -9.47 3.04 13.72
C GLY A 96 -10.66 3.60 14.51
N ASN A 97 -10.91 4.91 14.41
CA ASN A 97 -12.07 5.56 15.04
C ASN A 97 -13.26 5.73 14.08
N ASN A 98 -13.30 4.99 12.98
CA ASN A 98 -14.41 5.09 12.04
C ASN A 98 -15.72 4.61 12.69
N LYS A 99 -16.79 5.39 12.50
CA LYS A 99 -18.15 5.09 12.97
C LYS A 99 -19.07 4.55 11.86
N TYR A 100 -18.60 4.50 10.61
CA TYR A 100 -19.37 3.95 9.50
C TYR A 100 -19.34 2.41 9.49
N LEU A 101 -20.40 1.79 8.98
CA LEU A 101 -20.49 0.35 8.69
C LEU A 101 -19.71 0.03 7.40
N TRP A 102 -18.40 0.22 7.43
CA TRP A 102 -17.47 -0.08 6.34
C TRP A 102 -16.42 -1.07 6.84
N GLU A 103 -16.21 -2.16 6.11
CA GLU A 103 -15.32 -3.25 6.51
C GLU A 103 -14.21 -3.43 5.45
N THR A 104 -12.95 -3.44 5.92
CA THR A 104 -11.80 -3.67 5.04
C THR A 104 -11.92 -4.98 4.26
N SER A 105 -12.44 -6.03 4.88
CA SER A 105 -12.62 -7.37 4.28
C SER A 105 -13.73 -7.43 3.23
N ARG A 106 -14.57 -6.39 3.13
CA ARG A 106 -15.77 -6.37 2.31
C ARG A 106 -15.77 -5.22 1.31
N GLU A 107 -16.08 -4.00 1.76
CA GLU A 107 -16.06 -2.80 0.92
C GLU A 107 -14.63 -2.43 0.50
N GLY A 108 -13.64 -2.84 1.30
CA GLY A 108 -12.24 -2.66 0.94
C GLY A 108 -11.82 -3.46 -0.29
N VAL A 109 -12.31 -4.70 -0.41
CA VAL A 109 -12.09 -5.56 -1.58
C VAL A 109 -12.65 -4.90 -2.85
N ASP A 110 -13.88 -4.40 -2.78
CA ASP A 110 -14.50 -3.67 -3.90
C ASP A 110 -13.70 -2.42 -4.27
N SER A 111 -13.19 -1.70 -3.27
CA SER A 111 -12.35 -0.52 -3.47
C SER A 111 -11.07 -0.86 -4.24
N ILE A 112 -10.37 -1.93 -3.85
CA ILE A 112 -9.16 -2.41 -4.55
C ILE A 112 -9.47 -2.76 -6.00
N ILE A 113 -10.53 -3.53 -6.25
CA ILE A 113 -10.93 -3.93 -7.61
C ILE A 113 -11.25 -2.70 -8.47
N ASN A 114 -11.99 -1.74 -7.92
CA ASN A 114 -12.32 -0.51 -8.62
C ASN A 114 -11.08 0.36 -8.88
N ALA A 115 -10.14 0.42 -7.95
CA ALA A 115 -8.88 1.13 -8.14
C ALA A 115 -8.01 0.48 -9.21
N HIS A 116 -7.92 -0.86 -9.24
CA HIS A 116 -7.25 -1.56 -10.34
C HIS A 116 -7.85 -1.15 -11.68
N HIS A 117 -9.17 -1.27 -11.85
CA HIS A 117 -9.80 -0.94 -13.13
C HIS A 117 -9.51 0.50 -13.55
N LYS A 118 -9.57 1.46 -12.61
CA LYS A 118 -9.18 2.86 -12.87
C LYS A 118 -7.73 3.00 -13.32
N LEU A 119 -6.77 2.32 -12.67
CA LEU A 119 -5.35 2.37 -13.01
C LEU A 119 -5.01 1.79 -14.39
N ILE A 120 -5.86 0.91 -14.92
CA ILE A 120 -5.72 0.34 -16.27
C ILE A 120 -6.69 0.96 -17.30
N GLY A 121 -7.44 2.01 -16.93
CA GLY A 121 -8.36 2.71 -17.83
C GLY A 121 -9.59 1.90 -18.24
N THR A 122 -10.03 0.97 -17.39
CA THR A 122 -11.24 0.16 -17.61
C THR A 122 -12.31 0.49 -16.56
N HIS A 123 -13.57 0.14 -16.85
CA HIS A 123 -14.66 0.26 -15.89
C HIS A 123 -15.03 -1.13 -15.35
N SER A 124 -15.15 -1.26 -14.03
CA SER A 124 -15.69 -2.48 -13.40
C SER A 124 -17.13 -2.70 -13.88
N LYS A 125 -17.41 -3.84 -14.52
CA LYS A 125 -18.76 -4.21 -14.99
C LYS A 125 -19.49 -5.17 -14.06
N GLU A 126 -18.82 -5.74 -13.06
CA GLU A 126 -19.38 -6.81 -12.22
C GLU A 126 -19.53 -6.37 -10.77
N LYS A 127 -20.72 -6.60 -10.21
CA LYS A 127 -20.90 -6.69 -8.77
C LYS A 127 -20.27 -8.01 -8.32
N VAL A 128 -19.08 -7.95 -7.75
CA VAL A 128 -18.41 -9.13 -7.24
C VAL A 128 -19.00 -9.50 -5.88
N LYS A 129 -19.06 -10.80 -5.56
CA LYS A 129 -19.46 -11.23 -4.22
C LYS A 129 -18.43 -10.68 -3.22
N PRO A 130 -18.84 -10.06 -2.12
CA PRO A 130 -17.86 -9.47 -1.21
C PRO A 130 -17.00 -10.53 -0.52
N GLY A 131 -15.71 -10.25 -0.31
CA GLY A 131 -14.83 -11.06 0.52
C GLY A 131 -13.39 -11.15 0.01
N LEU A 132 -12.44 -11.33 0.93
CA LEU A 132 -11.00 -11.39 0.63
C LEU A 132 -10.62 -12.47 -0.39
N GLN A 133 -11.36 -13.58 -0.44
CA GLN A 133 -11.10 -14.69 -1.35
C GLN A 133 -11.15 -14.25 -2.83
N VAL A 134 -11.96 -13.23 -3.14
CA VAL A 134 -12.04 -12.64 -4.49
C VAL A 134 -10.73 -12.03 -4.95
N LEU A 135 -9.93 -11.48 -4.02
CA LEU A 135 -8.62 -10.90 -4.37
C LEU A 135 -7.60 -11.97 -4.76
N VAL A 136 -7.84 -13.24 -4.42
CA VAL A 136 -6.93 -14.36 -4.68
C VAL A 136 -7.33 -15.14 -5.94
N GLU A 137 -8.62 -15.18 -6.26
CA GLU A 137 -9.17 -15.95 -7.39
C GLU A 137 -9.03 -15.27 -8.76
N ARG A 138 -8.43 -14.08 -8.84
CA ARG A 138 -8.28 -13.27 -10.06
C ARG A 138 -6.83 -13.01 -10.41
#